data_AF-A0A9W6K269-F1
#
_entry.id   AF-A0A9W6K269-F1
#
_cell.length_a   1.000
_cell.length_b   1.000
_cell.length_c   1.000
_cell.angle_alpha   90.00
_cell.angle_beta   90.00
_cell.angle_gamma   90.00
#
_symmetry.space_group_name_H-M   'P 1'
#
loop_
_entity.id
_entity.type
_entity.pdbx_description
1 polymer ?
#
loop_
_entity_poly.entity_id
_entity_poly.type
_entity_poly.pdbx_seq_one_letter_code
_entity_poly.pdbx_strand_id
1 'polypeptide(L)' 'MKITVYVAIDPVPPARMFRAVLFVDSKGGGRELGISFDGPSAEHVREKASQFAEAEQQRIARQIGKAKSRRRIAGGAND' A
#
# COMPACT_ATOMS: atom_id res chain seq x y z
N MET A 1 -2.01 14.26 -3.11
CA MET A 1 -2.14 13.30 -2.00
C MET A 1 -0.83 12.56 -1.93
N LYS A 2 -0.08 12.69 -0.83
CA LYS A 2 1.11 11.87 -0.60
C LYS A 2 0.60 10.55 -0.01
N ILE A 3 0.88 9.45 -0.68
CA ILE A 3 0.64 8.11 -0.17
C ILE A 3 1.95 7.67 0.46
N THR A 4 1.92 7.19 1.69
CA THR A 4 3.08 6.60 2.33
C THR A 4 2.76 5.16 2.67
N VAL A 5 3.65 4.25 2.27
CA VAL A 5 3.56 2.82 2.57
C VAL A 5 4.56 2.53 3.68
N TYR A 6 4.09 1.90 4.76
CA TYR A 6 4.92 1.51 5.90
C TYR A 6 4.89 0.00 6.06
N VAL A 7 5.99 -0.56 6.54
CA VAL A 7 6.16 -2.00 6.78
C VAL A 7 6.33 -2.21 8.28
N ALA A 8 5.41 -2.93 8.91
CA ALA A 8 5.60 -3.44 10.26
C ALA A 8 6.18 -4.86 10.17
N ILE A 9 7.19 -5.19 10.97
CA ILE A 9 7.81 -6.52 11.00
C ILE A 9 7.77 -7.04 12.43
N ASP A 10 7.09 -8.16 12.63
CA ASP A 10 6.97 -8.80 13.93
C ASP A 10 7.48 -10.24 13.87
N PRO A 11 8.19 -10.74 14.91
CA PRO A 11 8.46 -12.16 15.02
C PRO A 11 7.14 -12.92 15.26
N VAL A 12 7.04 -14.14 14.72
CA VAL A 12 5.89 -15.03 14.90
C VAL A 12 6.32 -16.27 15.71
N PRO A 13 6.18 -16.23 17.04
CA PRO A 13 6.29 -17.42 17.87
C PRO A 13 5.07 -18.34 17.66
N PRO A 14 5.23 -19.68 17.69
CA PRO A 14 6.46 -20.46 17.90
C PRO A 14 7.24 -20.77 16.62
N ALA A 15 6.80 -20.29 15.46
CA ALA A 15 7.29 -20.71 14.14
C ALA A 15 8.73 -20.29 13.80
N ARG A 16 9.39 -19.48 14.64
CA ARG A 16 10.71 -18.88 14.38
C ARG A 16 10.78 -18.17 13.02
N MET A 17 9.66 -17.55 12.62
CA MET A 17 9.53 -16.75 11.42
C MET A 17 9.32 -15.29 11.78
N PHE A 18 9.46 -14.42 10.79
CA PHE A 18 9.07 -13.01 10.83
C PHE A 18 7.91 -12.81 9.87
N ARG A 19 7.00 -11.92 10.24
CA ARG A 19 5.89 -11.48 9.42
C ARG A 19 6.03 -10.00 9.13
N ALA A 20 5.86 -9.59 7.88
CA ALA A 20 5.71 -8.20 7.52
C ALA A 20 4.29 -7.93 7.03
N VAL A 21 3.71 -6.83 7.49
CA VAL A 21 2.40 -6.34 7.05
C VAL A 21 2.55 -4.94 6.49
N LEU A 22 1.91 -4.69 5.35
CA LEU A 22 1.97 -3.39 4.68
C LEU A 22 0.75 -2.54 5.04
N PHE A 23 1.03 -1.29 5.38
CA PHE A 23 0.03 -0.27 5.66
C PHE A 23 0.15 0.87 4.67
N VAL A 24 -0.99 1.39 4.22
CA VAL A 24 -1.08 2.59 3.40
C VAL A 24 -1.75 3.68 4.20
N ASP A 25 -1.06 4.79 4.40
CA ASP A 25 -1.67 6.00 4.91
C ASP A 25 -2.00 6.96 3.74
N SER A 26 -3.27 7.33 3.67
CA SER A 26 -3.72 8.44 2.85
C SER A 26 -4.71 9.28 3.66
N LYS A 27 -4.31 10.51 4.02
CA LYS A 27 -5.12 11.48 4.79
C LYS A 27 -5.48 11.04 6.22
N GLY A 28 -4.51 10.53 6.99
CA GLY A 28 -4.62 10.44 8.46
C GLY A 28 -5.35 9.20 8.96
N GLY A 29 -5.39 8.15 8.15
CA GLY A 29 -5.98 6.86 8.49
C GLY A 29 -5.20 5.76 7.80
N GLY A 30 -4.31 5.10 8.55
CA GLY A 30 -3.58 3.95 8.05
C GLY A 30 -4.53 2.79 7.79
N ARG A 31 -4.55 2.28 6.55
CA ARG A 31 -5.28 1.07 6.17
C ARG A 31 -4.30 -0.06 5.89
N GLU A 32 -4.53 -1.21 6.50
CA GLU A 32 -3.82 -2.43 6.15
C GLU A 32 -4.17 -2.87 4.73
N LEU A 33 -3.16 -3.28 3.96
CA LEU A 33 -3.35 -3.78 2.59
C LEU A 33 -3.82 -5.25 2.54
N GLY A 34 -3.88 -5.95 3.68
CA GLY A 34 -4.22 -7.37 3.77
C GLY A 34 -3.15 -8.28 3.14
N ILE A 35 -1.93 -7.76 3.01
CA ILE A 35 -0.79 -8.47 2.42
C ILE A 35 0.23 -8.69 3.53
N SER A 36 0.47 -9.96 3.83
CA SER A 36 1.46 -10.39 4.79
C SER A 36 2.55 -11.22 4.12
N PHE A 37 3.80 -10.94 4.46
CA PHE A 37 4.95 -11.75 4.04
C PHE A 37 5.50 -12.48 5.25
N ASP A 38 5.63 -13.80 5.17
CA ASP A 38 6.30 -14.60 6.19
C ASP A 38 7.68 -15.04 5.68
N GLY A 39 8.68 -15.11 6.57
CA GLY A 39 10.02 -15.54 6.21
C GLY A 39 10.94 -15.86 7.39
N PRO A 40 12.13 -16.43 7.14
CA PRO A 40 13.00 -16.94 8.18
C PRO A 40 13.77 -15.85 8.95
N SER A 41 13.90 -14.65 8.39
CA SER A 41 14.63 -13.53 9.00
C SER A 41 13.95 -12.20 8.73
N ALA A 42 14.10 -11.23 9.64
CA ALA A 42 13.55 -9.89 9.45
C ALA A 42 14.03 -9.22 8.16
N GLU A 43 15.28 -9.47 7.75
CA GLU A 43 15.86 -8.93 6.52
C GLU A 43 15.18 -9.48 5.27
N HIS A 44 14.98 -10.79 5.19
CA HIS A 44 14.31 -11.44 4.07
C HIS A 44 12.88 -10.92 3.88
N VAL A 45 12.17 -10.74 4.99
CA VAL A 45 10.78 -10.25 4.94
C VAL A 45 10.74 -8.76 4.61
N ARG A 46 11.72 -7.97 5.10
CA ARG A 46 11.88 -6.56 4.73
C ARG A 46 12.13 -6.40 3.23
N GLU A 47 13.04 -7.19 2.65
CA GLU A 47 13.35 -7.10 1.22
C GLU A 47 12.10 -7.34 0.37
N LYS A 48 11.36 -8.42 0.65
CA LYS A 48 10.11 -8.74 -0.04
C LYS A 48 9.04 -7.66 0.14
N ALA A 49 8.86 -7.18 1.38
CA ALA A 49 7.88 -6.15 1.67
C ALA A 49 8.22 -4.82 0.98
N SER A 50 9.50 -4.45 0.91
CA SER A 50 9.96 -3.24 0.22
C SER A 50 9.72 -3.31 -1.29
N GLN A 51 10.07 -4.43 -1.93
CA GLN A 51 9.80 -4.63 -3.37
C GLN A 51 8.30 -4.51 -3.67
N PHE A 52 7.46 -5.07 -2.81
CA PHE A 52 6.01 -4.97 -2.97
C PHE A 52 5.50 -3.55 -2.71
N ALA A 53 5.99 -2.88 -1.67
CA ALA A 53 5.58 -1.52 -1.30
C ALA A 53 5.83 -0.52 -2.43
N GLU A 54 6.97 -0.63 -3.13
CA GLU A 54 7.28 0.21 -4.30
C GLU A 54 6.31 -0.04 -5.45
N ALA A 55 6.05 -1.30 -5.79
CA ALA A 55 5.11 -1.66 -6.84
C ALA A 55 3.69 -1.17 -6.51
N GLU A 56 3.27 -1.31 -5.26
CA GLU A 56 1.94 -0.91 -4.80
C GLU A 56 1.78 0.61 -4.74
N GLN A 57 2.82 1.34 -4.31
CA GLN A 57 2.83 2.80 -4.36
C GLN A 57 2.62 3.31 -5.79
N GLN A 58 3.29 2.70 -6.78
CA GLN A 58 3.09 3.05 -8.20
C GLN A 58 1.68 2.71 -8.69
N ARG A 59 1.14 1.54 -8.29
CA ARG A 59 -0.21 1.10 -8.66
C ARG A 59 -1.28 2.06 -8.13
N ILE A 60 -1.20 2.44 -6.86
CA ILE A 60 -2.15 3.37 -6.23
C ILE A 60 -2.01 4.76 -6.85
N ALA A 61 -0.79 5.25 -7.10
CA ALA A 61 -0.57 6.53 -7.76
C ALA A 61 -1.22 6.58 -9.16
N ARG A 62 -1.08 5.50 -9.95
CA ARG A 62 -1.74 5.38 -11.26
C ARG A 62 -3.27 5.36 -11.14
N GLN A 63 -3.83 4.68 -10.14
CA GLN A 63 -5.28 4.66 -9.91
C GLN A 63 -5.82 6.04 -9.52
N ILE A 64 -5.12 6.78 -8.65
CA ILE A 64 -5.50 8.17 -8.31
C ILE A 64 -5.37 9.08 -9.54
N GLY A 65 -4.30 8.93 -10.33
CA GLY A 65 -4.12 9.64 -11.59
C GLY A 65 -5.29 9.42 -12.55
N LYS A 66 -5.72 8.17 -12.72
CA LYS A 66 -6.91 7.82 -13.51
C LYS A 66 -8.20 8.37 -12.90
N ALA A 67 -8.35 8.34 -11.59
CA ALA A 67 -9.53 8.86 -10.88
C ALA A 67 -9.69 10.39 -11.05
N LYS A 68 -8.58 11.14 -11.11
CA LYS A 68 -8.61 12.60 -11.39
C LYS A 68 -9.01 12.96 -12.82
N SER A 69 -8.95 12.03 -13.78
CA SER A 69 -9.37 12.28 -15.16
C SER A 69 -10.90 12.22 -15.37
N ARG A 70 -11.69 11.92 -14.32
CA ARG A 70 -13.16 11.94 -14.34
C ARG A 70 -13.78 13.22 -13.78
N ARG A 71 -13.10 14.37 -13.88
CA ARG A 71 -13.80 15.65 -13.74
C ARG A 71 -14.63 15.89 -15.00
N ARG A 72 -15.93 15.58 -14.90
CA ARG A 72 -16.96 15.92 -15.90
C ARG A 72 -16.85 17.40 -16.24
N ILE A 73 -16.52 17.71 -17.49
CA ILE A 73 -16.99 18.92 -18.15
C ILE A 73 -18.12 18.43 -19.07
N ALA A 74 -19.30 18.31 -18.48
CA ALA A 74 -20.57 18.49 -19.18
C ALA A 74 -21.12 19.78 -18.56
N GLY A 75 -21.22 20.93 -19.21
CA GLY A 75 -21.40 21.16 -20.63
C GLY A 75 -22.84 20.88 -21.03
N GLY A 76 -23.74 21.81 -20.70
CA GLY A 76 -25.07 21.94 -21.33
C GLY A 76 -26.26 21.27 -20.63
N ALA A 77 -26.90 21.99 -19.71
CA ALA A 77 -28.36 22.10 -19.63
C ALA A 77 -28.66 23.50 -20.22
N ASN A 78 -29.54 23.79 -21.19
CA ASN A 78 -30.89 23.26 -21.43
C ASN A 78 -31.61 22.93 -20.11
N ASP A 79 -31.59 23.89 -19.18
CA ASP A 79 -32.72 24.80 -18.92
C ASP A 79 -32.17 26.19 -18.56
#